data_AF-A0A3D3REY3-F1
#
_entry.id   AF-A0A3D3REY3-F1
#
_cell.length_a   1.000
_cell.length_b   1.000
_cell.length_c   1.000
_cell.angle_alpha   90.00
_cell.angle_beta   90.00
_cell.angle_gamma   90.00
#
_symmetry.space_group_name_H-M   'P 1'
#
loop_
_entity.id
_entity.type
_entity.pdbx_description
1 polymer ?
#
loop_
_entity_poly.entity_id
_entity_poly.type
_entity_poly.pdbx_seq_one_letter_code
_entity_poly.pdbx_strand_id
1 'polypeptide(L)'
;MKLTKEQAEAISRGEEIPVDVEGTECVLVRKDIYAKISEDVSKGRSDELTEEDIRKLLARSYESSDWNDPAMDIYNDYDTVITGSRNHARKF
;
A
#
# COMPACT_ATOMS: atom_id res chain seq x y z
N MET A 1 5.42 -27.01 -23.17
CA MET A 1 3.97 -26.72 -23.30
C MET A 1 3.70 -26.24 -24.72
N LYS A 2 2.67 -26.74 -25.40
CA LYS A 2 2.17 -26.17 -26.66
C LYS A 2 0.81 -25.54 -26.38
N LEU A 3 0.64 -24.28 -26.74
CA LEU A 3 -0.63 -23.57 -26.58
C LEU A 3 -1.59 -23.97 -27.69
N THR A 4 -2.87 -24.04 -27.38
CA THR A 4 -3.91 -24.06 -28.42
C THR A 4 -3.88 -22.73 -29.19
N LYS A 5 -4.51 -22.69 -30.37
CA LYS A 5 -4.59 -21.45 -31.16
C LYS A 5 -5.27 -20.32 -30.38
N GLU A 6 -6.35 -20.65 -29.68
CA GLU A 6 -7.09 -19.70 -28.84
C GLU A 6 -6.23 -19.17 -27.69
N GLN A 7 -5.47 -20.05 -27.03
CA GLN A 7 -4.55 -19.64 -25.96
C GLN A 7 -3.40 -18.78 -26.49
N ALA A 8 -2.86 -19.09 -27.67
CA ALA A 8 -1.83 -18.29 -28.30
C ALA A 8 -2.35 -16.88 -28.66
N GLU A 9 -3.58 -16.80 -29.17
CA GLU A 9 -4.24 -15.54 -29.49
C GLU A 9 -4.53 -14.71 -28.22
N ALA A 10 -5.05 -15.32 -27.16
CA ALA A 10 -5.26 -14.66 -25.87
C ALA A 10 -3.96 -14.10 -25.28
N ILE A 11 -2.89 -14.90 -25.26
CA ILE A 11 -1.54 -14.44 -24.84
C ILE A 11 -1.05 -13.29 -25.73
N SER A 12 -1.32 -13.33 -27.04
CA SER A 12 -0.91 -12.25 -27.95
C SER A 12 -1.62 -10.93 -27.65
N ARG A 13 -2.88 -10.97 -27.22
CA ARG A 13 -3.66 -9.80 -26.77
C ARG A 13 -3.27 -9.32 -25.36
N GLY A 14 -2.48 -10.11 -24.64
CA GLY A 14 -2.08 -9.82 -23.26
C GLY A 14 -3.11 -10.27 -22.23
N GLU A 15 -4.03 -11.14 -22.62
CA GLU A 15 -4.98 -11.79 -21.72
C GLU A 15 -4.27 -12.88 -20.91
N GLU A 16 -4.73 -13.06 -19.68
CA GLU A 16 -4.29 -14.13 -18.78
C GLU A 16 -5.06 -15.42 -19.05
N ILE A 17 -4.38 -16.55 -18.90
CA ILE A 17 -4.98 -17.86 -19.17
C ILE A 17 -4.87 -18.73 -17.92
N PRO A 18 -5.98 -19.12 -17.29
CA PRO A 18 -5.95 -20.08 -16.20
C PRO A 18 -5.52 -21.45 -16.74
N VAL A 19 -4.59 -22.09 -16.05
CA VAL A 19 -4.07 -23.41 -16.38
C VAL A 19 -3.92 -24.24 -15.10
N ASP A 20 -4.29 -25.51 -15.15
CA ASP A 20 -3.98 -26.46 -14.09
C ASP A 20 -2.70 -27.21 -14.46
N VAL A 21 -1.74 -27.22 -13.54
CA VAL A 21 -0.50 -28.00 -13.69
C VAL A 21 -0.42 -28.98 -12.53
N GLU A 22 -0.73 -30.24 -12.81
CA GLU A 22 -0.67 -31.34 -11.83
C GLU A 22 -1.51 -31.06 -10.56
N GLY A 23 -2.70 -30.46 -10.73
CA GLY A 23 -3.58 -30.08 -9.62
C GLY A 23 -3.20 -28.76 -8.95
N THR A 24 -2.24 -28.02 -9.50
CA THR A 24 -1.88 -26.67 -9.06
C THR A 24 -2.51 -25.65 -9.98
N GLU A 25 -3.38 -24.81 -9.42
CA GLU A 25 -3.95 -23.66 -10.13
C GLU A 25 -2.88 -22.63 -10.44
N CYS A 26 -2.68 -22.39 -11.74
CA CYS A 26 -1.67 -21.48 -12.28
C CYS A 26 -2.32 -20.52 -13.29
N VAL A 27 -1.63 -19.41 -13.57
CA VAL A 27 -2.04 -18.48 -14.62
C VAL A 27 -0.86 -18.23 -15.55
N LEU A 28 -1.09 -18.39 -16.85
CA LEU A 28 -0.13 -18.10 -17.89
C LEU A 28 -0.31 -16.65 -18.36
N VAL A 29 0.76 -15.87 -18.32
CA VAL A 29 0.80 -14.47 -18.79
C VAL A 29 2.00 -14.25 -19.70
N ARG A 30 1.90 -13.23 -20.57
CA ARG A 30 3.01 -12.83 -21.44
C ARG A 30 4.17 -12.27 -20.60
N LYS A 31 5.41 -12.60 -20.99
CA LYS A 31 6.62 -12.32 -20.20
C LYS A 31 6.82 -10.83 -19.89
N ASP A 32 6.52 -9.95 -20.84
CA ASP A 32 6.60 -8.49 -20.68
C ASP A 32 5.57 -7.95 -19.69
N ILE A 33 4.35 -8.52 -19.68
CA ILE A 33 3.31 -8.17 -18.71
C ILE A 33 3.73 -8.62 -17.31
N TYR A 34 4.22 -9.85 -17.18
CA TYR A 34 4.78 -10.34 -15.92
C TYR A 34 5.91 -9.45 -15.42
N ALA A 35 6.84 -9.06 -16.30
CA ALA A 35 7.96 -8.19 -15.92
C ALA A 35 7.47 -6.86 -15.34
N LYS A 36 6.49 -6.20 -15.99
CA LYS A 36 5.88 -4.96 -15.49
C LYS A 36 5.23 -5.14 -14.12
N ILE A 37 4.37 -6.14 -13.98
CA ILE A 37 3.71 -6.44 -12.69
C ILE A 37 4.75 -6.75 -11.62
N SER A 38 5.76 -7.55 -11.94
CA SER A 38 6.81 -7.93 -10.99
C SER A 38 7.66 -6.74 -10.56
N GLU A 39 7.91 -5.80 -11.47
CA GLU A 39 8.65 -4.58 -11.20
C GLU A 39 7.82 -3.64 -10.31
N ASP A 40 6.53 -3.46 -10.61
CA ASP A 40 5.61 -2.66 -9.79
C ASP A 40 5.40 -3.26 -8.40
N VAL A 41 5.27 -4.58 -8.29
CA VAL A 41 5.18 -5.28 -7.00
C VAL A 41 6.50 -5.20 -6.23
N SER A 42 7.64 -5.30 -6.91
CA SER A 42 8.96 -5.19 -6.26
C SER A 42 9.25 -3.76 -5.79
N LYS A 43 8.83 -2.75 -6.56
CA LYS A 43 8.89 -1.33 -6.16
C LYS A 43 7.87 -1.01 -5.06
N GLY A 44 6.69 -1.61 -5.10
CA GLY A 44 5.72 -1.55 -4.01
C GLY A 44 6.18 -2.28 -2.74
N ARG A 45 7.21 -3.12 -2.85
CA ARG A 45 7.88 -3.78 -1.71
C ARG A 45 9.04 -2.97 -1.15
N SER A 46 9.45 -1.85 -1.77
CA SER A 46 10.61 -1.10 -1.35
C SER A 46 10.34 0.10 -0.45
N ASP A 47 9.10 0.35 -0.03
CA ASP A 47 8.86 1.27 1.09
C ASP A 47 7.85 0.62 2.02
N GLU A 48 8.39 0.01 3.07
CA GLU A 48 7.76 0.09 4.39
C GLU A 48 7.42 1.57 4.56
N LEU A 49 6.16 1.95 4.30
CA LEU A 49 5.72 3.32 4.57
C LEU A 49 6.11 3.60 6.00
N THR A 50 7.13 4.43 6.18
CA THR A 50 7.62 4.72 7.52
C THR A 50 6.49 5.42 8.25
N GLU A 51 6.46 5.31 9.57
CA GLU A 51 5.45 6.01 10.38
C GLU A 51 5.44 7.53 10.05
N GLU A 52 6.59 8.07 9.63
CA GLU A 52 6.74 9.44 9.16
C GLU A 52 6.06 9.71 7.82
N ASP A 53 6.13 8.79 6.86
CA ASP A 53 5.47 8.92 5.55
C ASP A 53 3.96 8.82 5.68
N ILE A 54 3.47 7.93 6.56
CA ILE A 54 2.05 7.84 6.91
C ILE A 54 1.58 9.14 7.55
N ARG A 55 2.35 9.72 8.48
CA ARG A 55 2.01 11.00 9.13
C ARG A 55 1.94 12.15 8.11
N LYS A 56 2.86 12.21 7.14
CA LYS A 56 2.84 13.23 6.07
C LYS A 56 1.65 13.07 5.12
N LEU A 57 1.28 11.84 4.78
CA LEU A 57 0.11 11.57 3.94
C LEU A 57 -1.21 11.93 4.63
N LEU A 58 -1.34 11.58 5.92
CA LEU A 58 -2.51 11.94 6.72
C LEU A 58 -2.63 13.47 6.89
N ALA A 59 -1.55 14.17 7.24
CA ALA A 59 -1.56 15.62 7.38
C ALA A 59 -2.00 16.33 6.10
N ARG A 60 -1.49 15.90 4.93
CA ARG A 60 -1.92 16.44 3.63
C ARG A 60 -3.39 16.18 3.33
N SER A 61 -3.92 15.02 3.73
CA SER A 61 -5.35 14.72 3.57
C SER A 61 -6.24 15.58 4.47
N TYR A 62 -5.74 15.98 5.65
CA TYR A 62 -6.45 16.92 6.53
C TYR A 62 -6.46 18.34 5.98
N GLU A 63 -5.35 18.83 5.42
CA GLU A 63 -5.27 20.16 4.81
C GLU A 63 -6.12 20.31 3.54
N SER A 64 -6.32 19.23 2.77
CA SER A 64 -7.13 19.25 1.54
C SER A 64 -8.61 18.97 1.76
N SER A 65 -8.99 18.51 2.95
CA SER A 65 -10.39 18.22 3.28
C SER A 65 -10.95 19.41 4.02
N ASP A 66 -12.10 19.95 3.58
CA ASP A 66 -12.91 20.91 4.35
C ASP A 66 -13.51 20.28 5.63
N TRP A 67 -12.88 19.22 6.15
CA TRP A 67 -13.26 18.51 7.37
C TRP A 67 -12.68 19.24 8.58
N ASN A 68 -13.10 20.48 8.77
CA ASN A 68 -12.90 21.22 10.01
C ASN A 68 -13.99 20.80 11.00
N ASP A 69 -13.90 19.56 11.50
CA ASP A 69 -14.84 19.04 12.49
C ASP A 69 -14.37 19.47 13.89
N PRO A 70 -15.15 20.31 14.61
CA PRO A 70 -14.78 20.79 15.95
C PRO A 70 -14.60 19.65 16.97
N ALA A 71 -15.15 18.46 16.71
CA ALA A 71 -14.94 17.30 17.57
C ALA A 71 -13.52 16.73 17.46
N MET A 72 -12.76 17.06 16.41
CA MET A 72 -11.37 16.63 16.22
C MET A 72 -10.36 17.53 16.95
N ASP A 73 -10.77 18.69 17.44
CA ASP A 73 -9.92 19.60 18.23
C ASP A 73 -9.40 18.97 19.52
N ILE A 74 -10.07 17.95 20.05
CA ILE A 74 -9.65 17.20 21.25
C ILE A 74 -8.33 16.43 21.04
N TYR A 75 -7.92 16.20 19.79
CA TYR A 75 -6.67 15.51 19.45
C TYR A 75 -5.50 16.48 19.21
N ASN A 76 -5.74 17.80 19.15
CA ASN A 76 -4.67 18.79 18.97
C ASN A 76 -3.71 18.84 20.18
N ASP A 77 -4.14 18.38 21.35
CA ASP A 77 -3.31 18.40 22.57
C ASP A 77 -2.32 17.22 22.67
N TYR A 78 -2.33 16.28 21.72
CA TYR A 78 -1.51 15.05 21.82
C TYR A 78 0.01 15.31 21.84
N ASP A 79 0.48 16.41 21.24
CA ASP A 79 1.89 16.81 21.28
C ASP A 79 2.34 17.42 22.61
N THR A 80 1.41 17.93 23.43
CA THR A 80 1.74 18.52 24.74
C THR A 80 1.99 17.46 25.83
N VAL A 81 1.45 16.25 25.66
CA VAL A 81 1.52 15.19 26.68
C VAL A 81 2.88 14.48 26.69
N ILE A 82 3.55 14.38 25.53
CA ILE A 82 4.80 13.59 25.42
C ILE A 82 6.04 14.38 25.88
N THR A 83 6.00 15.71 25.93
CA THR A 83 7.17 16.54 26.26
C THR A 83 7.09 17.32 27.58
N GLY A 84 5.95 17.29 28.29
CA GLY A 84 5.64 18.29 29.33
C GLY A 84 5.51 17.85 30.79
N SER A 85 5.90 16.65 31.23
CA SER A 85 5.82 16.29 32.66
C SER A 85 6.95 15.38 33.16
N ARG A 86 8.19 15.81 32.90
CA ARG A 86 9.24 15.69 33.93
C ARG A 86 9.23 16.98 34.74
N ASN A 87 9.18 16.84 36.06
CA ASN A 87 9.35 17.86 37.10
C ASN A 87 8.06 18.53 37.62
N HIS A 88 7.53 18.02 38.75
CA HIS A 88 7.54 18.84 39.97
C HIS A 88 7.33 18.01 41.25
N ALA A 89 8.40 17.96 42.03
CA ALA A 89 8.50 18.01 43.48
C ALA A 89 7.31 17.51 44.32
N ARG A 90 7.53 16.36 44.96
CA ARG A 90 7.04 16.09 46.32
C ARG A 90 7.47 17.24 47.25
N LYS A 91 6.51 17.91 47.86
CA LYS A 91 6.72 18.62 49.13
C LYS A 91 5.60 18.24 50.10
N PHE A 92 6.05 17.54 51.14
CA PHE A 92 5.54 17.30 52.50
C PHE A 92 4.03 17.09 52.68
#